data_AF-A0A847CEM7-F1
#
_entry.id   AF-A0A847CEM7-F1
#
_cell.length_a   1.000
_cell.length_b   1.000
_cell.length_c   1.000
_cell.angle_alpha   90.00
_cell.angle_beta   90.00
_cell.angle_gamma   90.00
#
_symmetry.space_group_name_H-M   'P 1'
#
loop_
_entity.id
_entity.type
_entity.pdbx_description
1 polymer ?
#
loop_
_entity_poly.entity_id
_entity_poly.type
_entity_poly.pdbx_seq_one_letter_code
_entity_poly.pdbx_strand_id
1 'polypeptide(L)'
;MEYVFVKDSEGYVFKKPVSKVSADEKMISEKEYMKKSGLASYTKEFGHGGARENAGRKQKFTQPLKFQIRVTQEEKDFIAFAREHNLNYKTMMQ
;
A
#
# COMPACT_ATOMS: atom_id res chain seq x y z
N MET A 1 18.18 -1.53 -8.68
CA MET A 1 18.46 -2.97 -8.46
C MET A 1 18.18 -3.69 -9.76
N GLU A 2 19.17 -4.40 -10.30
CA GLU A 2 19.05 -5.12 -11.57
C GLU A 2 18.29 -6.43 -11.36
N TYR A 3 17.30 -6.69 -12.20
CA TYR A 3 16.44 -7.87 -12.13
C TYR A 3 16.70 -8.75 -13.35
N VAL A 4 16.73 -10.05 -13.13
CA VAL A 4 16.87 -11.05 -14.19
C VAL A 4 15.66 -11.98 -14.20
N PHE A 5 15.37 -12.51 -15.38
CA PHE A 5 14.34 -13.50 -15.59
C PHE A 5 14.99 -14.87 -15.67
N VAL A 6 14.50 -15.79 -14.85
CA VAL A 6 15.14 -17.10 -14.69
C VAL A 6 14.09 -18.20 -14.79
N LYS A 7 14.49 -19.33 -15.36
CA LYS A 7 13.70 -20.54 -15.52
C LYS A 7 14.32 -21.68 -14.74
N ASP A 8 13.52 -22.35 -13.92
CA ASP A 8 13.95 -23.48 -13.11
C ASP A 8 13.93 -24.79 -13.92
N SER A 9 14.55 -25.84 -13.38
CA SER A 9 14.59 -27.18 -13.98
C SER A 9 13.19 -27.77 -14.21
N GLU A 10 12.25 -27.46 -13.31
CA GLU A 10 10.83 -27.86 -13.38
C GLU A 10 10.02 -27.05 -14.40
N GLY A 11 10.58 -25.98 -14.94
CA GLY A 11 9.94 -25.17 -15.98
C GLY A 11 9.26 -23.89 -15.50
N TYR A 12 9.21 -23.65 -14.19
CA TYR A 12 8.72 -22.41 -13.59
C TYR A 12 9.62 -21.22 -13.92
N VAL A 13 9.03 -20.03 -13.92
CA VAL A 13 9.72 -18.81 -14.35
C VAL A 13 9.51 -17.68 -13.34
N PHE A 14 10.61 -17.03 -12.94
CA PHE A 14 10.62 -16.01 -11.90
C PHE A 14 11.38 -14.75 -12.32
N LYS A 15 10.93 -13.58 -11.81
CA LYS A 15 11.67 -12.32 -11.85
C LYS A 15 12.29 -12.08 -10.48
N LYS A 16 13.62 -12.03 -10.40
CA LYS A 16 14.33 -11.84 -9.12
C LYS A 16 15.61 -11.03 -9.27
N PRO A 17 16.11 -10.42 -8.17
CA PRO A 17 17.37 -9.70 -8.21
C PRO A 17 18.54 -10.67 -8.48
N VAL A 18 19.57 -10.17 -9.16
CA VAL A 18 20.78 -10.95 -9.53
C VAL A 18 21.40 -11.67 -8.33
N SER A 19 21.36 -11.07 -7.14
CA SER A 19 21.91 -11.65 -5.90
C SER A 19 21.18 -12.89 -5.37
N LYS A 20 19.99 -13.21 -5.88
CA LYS A 20 19.17 -14.35 -5.43
C LYS A 20 19.01 -15.45 -6.49
N VAL A 21 19.83 -15.41 -7.54
CA VAL A 21 19.83 -16.44 -8.59
C VAL A 21 20.53 -17.69 -8.07
N SER A 22 19.88 -18.84 -8.20
CA SER A 22 20.48 -20.13 -7.86
C SER A 22 21.24 -20.69 -9.07
N ALA A 23 22.25 -21.51 -8.84
CA ALA A 23 23.11 -22.05 -9.91
C ALA A 23 22.35 -22.95 -10.90
N ASP A 24 21.26 -23.58 -10.46
CA ASP A 24 20.48 -24.55 -11.26
C ASP A 24 19.50 -23.89 -12.23
N GLU A 25 19.39 -22.57 -12.18
CA GLU A 25 18.36 -21.82 -12.90
C GLU A 25 18.96 -21.13 -14.12
N LYS A 26 18.23 -21.18 -15.24
CA LYS A 26 18.70 -20.64 -16.52
C LYS A 26 18.15 -19.24 -16.74
N MET A 27 19.03 -18.27 -17.01
CA MET A 27 18.60 -16.94 -17.43
C MET A 27 17.90 -17.02 -18.79
N ILE A 28 16.76 -16.37 -18.89
CA ILE A 28 15.95 -16.33 -20.11
C ILE A 28 15.66 -14.88 -20.52
N SER A 29 15.18 -14.72 -21.77
CA SER A 29 14.74 -13.42 -22.25
C SER A 29 13.40 -12.99 -21.63
N GLU A 30 13.17 -11.68 -21.55
CA GLU A 30 11.90 -11.11 -21.07
C GLU A 30 10.69 -11.56 -21.92
N LYS A 31 10.87 -11.70 -23.24
CA LYS A 31 9.82 -12.20 -24.14
C LYS A 31 9.40 -13.62 -23.78
N GLU A 32 10.37 -14.47 -23.48
CA GLU A 32 10.11 -15.85 -23.05
C GLU A 32 9.43 -15.90 -21.68
N TYR A 33 9.86 -15.04 -20.75
CA TYR A 33 9.23 -14.86 -19.44
C TYR A 33 7.75 -14.47 -19.57
N MET A 34 7.44 -13.44 -20.36
CA MET A 34 6.08 -12.93 -20.53
C MET A 34 5.13 -13.97 -21.14
N LYS A 35 5.64 -14.83 -22.03
CA LYS A 35 4.86 -15.92 -22.63
C LYS A 35 4.61 -17.05 -21.63
N LYS A 36 5.63 -17.49 -20.89
CA LYS A 36 5.53 -18.62 -19.95
C LYS A 36 4.81 -18.28 -18.65
N SER A 37 4.99 -17.07 -18.14
CA SER A 37 4.29 -16.58 -16.93
C SER A 37 2.79 -16.38 -17.15
N GLY A 38 2.31 -16.42 -18.40
CA GLY A 38 0.91 -16.13 -18.74
C GLY A 38 0.57 -14.63 -18.68
N LEU A 39 1.51 -13.75 -18.31
CA LEU A 39 1.27 -12.30 -18.21
C LEU A 39 0.84 -11.69 -19.54
N ALA A 40 1.40 -12.15 -20.66
CA ALA A 40 1.02 -11.65 -21.99
C ALA A 40 -0.43 -12.00 -22.39
N SER A 41 -0.95 -13.16 -21.96
CA SER A 41 -2.36 -13.53 -22.17
C SER A 41 -3.23 -12.81 -21.15
N TYR A 42 -2.79 -12.71 -19.90
CA TYR A 42 -3.52 -12.01 -18.84
C TYR A 42 -3.76 -10.52 -19.18
N THR A 43 -2.75 -9.81 -19.67
CA THR A 43 -2.93 -8.40 -20.07
C THR A 43 -3.85 -8.23 -21.27
N LYS A 44 -3.85 -9.19 -22.20
CA LYS A 44 -4.73 -9.19 -23.38
C LYS A 44 -6.18 -9.49 -23.01
N GLU A 45 -6.40 -10.43 -22.10
CA GLU A 45 -7.74 -10.91 -21.73
C GLU A 45 -8.38 -10.05 -20.62
N PHE A 46 -7.58 -9.59 -19.66
CA PHE A 46 -8.05 -8.84 -18.48
C PHE A 46 -7.65 -7.35 -18.52
N GLY A 47 -7.37 -6.81 -19.70
CA GLY A 47 -7.06 -5.38 -19.88
C GLY A 47 -8.27 -4.45 -19.72
N HIS A 48 -9.48 -5.00 -19.81
CA HIS A 48 -10.73 -4.26 -19.66
C HIS A 48 -11.36 -4.57 -18.30
N GLY A 49 -10.86 -3.89 -17.28
CA GLY A 49 -11.33 -3.97 -15.91
C GLY A 49 -10.67 -2.88 -15.08
N GLY A 50 -11.45 -1.90 -14.65
CA GLY A 50 -11.01 -0.87 -13.71
C GLY A 50 -11.71 -1.07 -12.38
N ALA A 51 -10.97 -1.01 -11.28
CA ALA A 51 -11.61 -0.68 -10.02
C ALA A 51 -12.21 0.72 -10.19
N ARG A 52 -13.53 0.87 -10.05
CA ARG A 52 -14.15 2.21 -9.96
C ARG A 52 -13.38 3.05 -8.94
N GLU A 53 -13.31 4.37 -9.11
CA GLU A 53 -12.87 5.22 -8.01
C GLU A 53 -13.70 4.86 -6.77
N ASN A 54 -13.03 4.51 -5.66
CA ASN A 54 -13.61 3.96 -4.43
C ASN A 54 -14.04 2.47 -4.44
N ALA A 55 -13.61 1.64 -5.40
CA ALA A 55 -13.66 0.19 -5.28
C ALA A 55 -12.53 -0.32 -4.38
N GLY A 56 -12.89 -0.74 -3.17
CA GLY A 56 -11.98 -1.19 -2.12
C GLY A 56 -12.40 -0.66 -0.75
N ARG A 57 -11.79 -1.16 0.32
CA ARG A 57 -11.99 -0.66 1.69
C ARG A 57 -11.87 0.88 1.68
N LYS A 58 -12.87 1.58 2.23
CA LYS A 58 -12.86 3.04 2.40
C LYS A 58 -11.45 3.47 2.79
N GLN A 59 -10.87 4.45 2.07
CA GLN A 59 -9.70 5.15 2.58
C GLN A 59 -10.03 5.49 4.03
N LYS A 60 -9.33 4.87 4.98
CA LYS A 60 -9.42 5.25 6.39
C LYS A 60 -9.03 6.71 6.37
N PHE A 61 -10.05 7.56 6.46
CA PHE A 61 -10.05 9.01 6.44
C PHE A 61 -8.68 9.63 6.13
N THR A 62 -8.56 10.39 5.03
CA THR A 62 -7.35 11.16 4.67
C THR A 62 -6.77 11.94 5.85
N GLN A 63 -7.60 12.24 6.84
CA GLN A 63 -7.20 12.58 8.20
C GLN A 63 -7.63 11.44 9.15
N PRO A 64 -6.72 10.74 9.86
CA PRO A 64 -7.12 9.70 10.80
C PRO A 64 -8.20 10.24 11.73
N LEU A 65 -9.25 9.44 11.99
CA LEU A 65 -10.23 9.72 13.04
C LEU A 65 -9.43 10.06 14.29
N LYS A 66 -9.50 11.34 14.73
CA LYS A 66 -8.76 11.80 15.91
C LYS A 66 -9.14 10.88 17.07
N PHE A 67 -8.15 10.29 17.72
CA PHE A 67 -8.39 9.48 18.92
C PHE A 67 -9.20 10.32 19.90
N GLN A 68 -10.39 9.85 20.25
CA GLN A 68 -11.21 10.48 21.27
C GLN A 68 -10.58 10.14 22.61
N ILE A 69 -9.91 11.12 23.22
CA ILE A 69 -9.36 10.99 24.57
C ILE A 69 -10.55 10.90 25.53
N ARG A 70 -10.53 9.90 26.42
CA ARG A 70 -11.49 9.84 27.53
C ARG A 70 -11.03 10.84 28.59
N VAL A 71 -11.84 11.86 28.80
CA VAL A 71 -11.65 12.91 29.81
C VAL A 71 -12.69 12.75 30.91
N THR A 72 -12.34 13.16 32.13
CA THR A 72 -13.24 13.28 33.29
C THR A 72 -14.34 14.32 33.03
N GLN A 73 -15.37 14.37 33.88
CA GLN A 73 -16.45 15.34 33.71
C GLN A 73 -15.95 16.78 33.88
N GLU A 74 -15.10 17.04 34.88
CA GLU A 74 -14.52 18.35 35.14
C GLU A 74 -13.71 18.88 33.94
N GLU A 75 -12.91 18.02 33.32
CA GLU A 75 -12.16 18.37 32.11
C GLU A 75 -13.09 18.67 30.92
N LYS A 76 -14.22 17.97 30.78
CA LYS A 76 -15.21 18.29 29.73
C LYS A 76 -15.82 19.66 29.94
N ASP A 77 -16.18 19.97 31.18
CA ASP A 77 -16.80 21.25 31.54
C ASP A 77 -15.81 22.40 31.31
N PHE A 78 -14.53 22.19 31.66
CA PHE A 78 -13.46 23.14 31.34
C PHE A 78 -13.26 23.33 29.84
N ILE A 79 -13.24 22.25 29.04
CA ILE A 79 -13.12 22.34 27.58
C ILE A 79 -14.31 23.10 26.98
N ALA A 80 -15.52 22.91 27.51
CA ALA A 80 -16.71 23.62 27.06
C ALA A 80 -16.58 25.13 27.34
N PHE A 81 -16.27 25.49 28.60
CA PHE A 81 -16.00 26.87 29.01
C PHE A 81 -14.92 27.53 28.14
N ALA A 82 -13.79 26.85 27.94
CA ALA A 82 -12.68 27.38 27.17
C ALA A 82 -13.03 27.62 25.69
N ARG A 83 -13.95 26.84 25.11
CA ARG A 83 -14.47 27.07 23.75
C ARG A 83 -15.44 28.24 23.70
N GLU A 84 -16.33 28.39 24.68
CA GLU A 84 -17.27 29.51 24.74
C GLU A 84 -16.57 30.86 24.93
N HIS A 85 -15.45 30.86 25.67
CA HIS A 85 -14.64 32.05 25.91
C HIS A 85 -13.49 32.25 24.89
N ASN A 86 -13.47 31.47 23.79
CA ASN A 86 -12.47 31.56 22.72
C ASN A 86 -11.01 31.55 23.22
N LEU A 87 -10.71 30.77 24.26
CA LEU A 87 -9.37 30.70 24.81
C LEU A 87 -8.40 30.11 23.78
N ASN A 88 -7.27 30.79 23.58
CA ASN A 88 -6.22 30.32 22.68
C ASN A 88 -5.29 29.34 23.41
N TYR A 89 -5.58 28.05 23.30
CA TYR A 89 -4.78 27.00 23.91
C TYR A 89 -3.29 27.03 23.53
N LYS A 90 -2.95 27.48 22.31
CA LYS A 90 -1.56 27.53 21.84
C LYS A 90 -0.73 28.56 22.60
N THR A 91 -1.34 29.67 23.01
CA THR A 91 -0.63 30.72 23.75
C THR A 91 -0.52 30.41 25.24
N MET A 92 -1.42 29.58 25.78
CA MET A 92 -1.42 29.21 27.20
C MET A 92 -0.51 28.03 27.55
N MET A 93 -0.23 27.15 26.58
CA MET A 93 0.59 25.94 26.77
C MET A 93 2.06 26.14 26.32
N GLN A 94 2.49 27.38 26.10
CA GLN A 94 3.83 27.74 25.64
C GLN A 94 4.81 27.94 26.79
#